data_AF-A0A0C2D3J7-F1
#
_entry.id   AF-A0A0C2D3J7-F1
#
_cell.length_a   1.000
_cell.length_b   1.000
_cell.length_c   1.000
_cell.angle_alpha   90.00
_cell.angle_beta   90.00
_cell.angle_gamma   90.00
#
_symmetry.space_group_name_H-M   'P 1'
#
loop_
_entity.id
_entity.type
_entity.pdbx_description
1 polymer ?
#
loop_
_entity_poly.entity_id
_entity_poly.type
_entity_poly.pdbx_seq_one_letter_code
_entity_poly.pdbx_strand_id
1 'polypeptide(L)'
;MNDILLQLGKNPQARRLVKTLGLPLPIPQALARAKGPMEERPLHDYEIAVGGYAGAGESALIEVLAKTLTQAGATPLVVGDAHIPPAFLAHGDAWGRPPRGLLLDALPDKLRLDAMVFDATQITDAAGLRSLYEFFHPLVRSLRKCGRVVLLARPPGLARSPEVAGAQAAIEGFCRSLGKELGKAGTTANVLFVEESAEPLVPGPLRFLLSKRSAFISGQPLHVSTRTLDDEGLAAFEPAFVRSLEGKVALVTGAARGIGRATAKLLADEGAHVVCLDRPADDELLSAIALEIGGTPLLADVSDPETPALIAKTLREDHGGVDIVVHNAGITRDKTLARMSPEHWDQVFSINLNAIARITDALIADDGPLLDDGRVIVLSSIAGVAGNLGQTNYAATKAGVIGYVRRLADELDGRGVTVNAIAPGFIETRLTAAIPVMIREVGRRLSSLGQGGLPRDIGDAITFLATPGSQGLTGNVLRVCGQSFVGS
;
A
#
# COMPACT_ATOMS: atom_id res chain seq x y z
N MET A 1 -19.37 -10.54 3.59
CA MET A 1 -19.37 -12.02 3.63
C MET A 1 -18.34 -12.44 4.64
N ASN A 2 -18.61 -13.51 5.39
CA ASN A 2 -17.77 -13.87 6.52
C ASN A 2 -17.00 -15.17 6.23
N ASP A 3 -15.68 -15.08 6.32
CA ASP A 3 -14.79 -16.23 6.33
C ASP A 3 -15.10 -17.09 7.56
N ILE A 4 -15.64 -18.29 7.33
CA ILE A 4 -16.08 -19.21 8.39
C ILE A 4 -14.90 -19.60 9.29
N LEU A 5 -13.70 -19.81 8.73
CA LEU A 5 -12.52 -20.17 9.53
C LEU A 5 -12.07 -19.00 10.41
N LEU A 6 -12.13 -17.76 9.91
CA LEU A 6 -11.87 -16.58 10.75
C LEU A 6 -12.93 -16.41 11.84
N GLN A 7 -14.21 -16.69 11.56
CA GLN A 7 -15.27 -16.64 12.57
C GLN A 7 -15.07 -17.69 13.67
N LEU A 8 -14.73 -18.93 13.30
CA LEU A 8 -14.37 -19.98 14.25
C LEU A 8 -13.15 -19.59 15.08
N GLY A 9 -12.16 -18.93 14.47
CA GLY A 9 -10.97 -18.41 15.13
C GLY A 9 -11.25 -17.31 16.18
N LYS A 10 -12.33 -16.55 16.02
CA LYS A 10 -12.78 -15.53 16.99
C LYS A 10 -13.44 -16.13 18.23
N ASN A 11 -13.88 -17.40 18.18
CA ASN A 11 -14.47 -18.10 19.31
C ASN A 11 -13.42 -19.00 20.01
N PRO A 12 -12.98 -18.68 21.25
CA PRO A 12 -11.98 -19.46 21.97
C PRO A 12 -12.35 -20.93 22.18
N GLN A 13 -13.63 -21.23 22.39
CA GLN A 13 -14.14 -22.59 22.59
C GLN A 13 -14.11 -23.38 21.28
N ALA A 14 -14.54 -22.77 20.17
CA ALA A 14 -14.48 -23.39 18.84
C ALA A 14 -13.03 -23.67 18.41
N ARG A 15 -12.11 -22.74 18.68
CA ARG A 15 -10.68 -22.92 18.43
C ARG A 15 -10.08 -24.09 19.22
N ARG A 16 -10.50 -24.25 20.48
CA ARG A 16 -10.07 -25.37 21.32
C ARG A 16 -10.62 -26.69 20.78
N LEU A 17 -11.89 -26.73 20.38
CA LEU A 17 -12.55 -27.90 19.80
C LEU A 17 -11.87 -28.39 18.50
N VAL A 18 -11.58 -27.48 17.57
CA VAL A 18 -10.85 -27.82 16.32
C VAL A 18 -9.48 -28.43 16.62
N LYS A 19 -8.77 -27.90 17.62
CA LYS A 19 -7.48 -28.43 18.07
C LYS A 19 -7.61 -29.80 18.74
N THR A 20 -8.67 -30.02 19.54
CA THR A 20 -8.95 -31.29 20.22
C THR A 20 -9.38 -32.40 19.24
N LEU A 21 -10.08 -32.04 18.17
CA LEU A 21 -10.53 -32.97 17.13
C LEU A 21 -9.42 -33.35 16.12
N GLY A 22 -8.20 -32.79 16.26
CA GLY A 22 -7.08 -33.11 15.36
C GLY A 22 -7.30 -32.69 13.91
N LEU A 23 -8.28 -31.83 13.63
CA LEU A 23 -8.60 -31.40 12.27
C LEU A 23 -7.48 -30.47 11.76
N PRO A 24 -6.81 -30.78 10.63
CA PRO A 24 -5.67 -30.03 10.11
C PRO A 24 -6.14 -28.77 9.35
N LEU A 25 -6.95 -27.93 10.00
CA LEU A 25 -7.41 -26.65 9.44
C LEU A 25 -6.58 -25.53 10.05
N PRO A 26 -5.55 -25.00 9.35
CA PRO A 26 -4.81 -23.84 9.84
C PRO A 26 -5.76 -22.63 9.85
N ILE A 27 -6.27 -22.29 11.03
CA ILE A 27 -7.11 -21.11 11.23
C ILE A 27 -6.21 -19.88 11.08
N PRO A 28 -6.45 -19.01 10.09
CA PRO A 28 -5.63 -17.82 9.88
C PRO A 28 -5.76 -16.85 11.06
N GLN A 29 -4.69 -16.09 11.31
CA GLN A 29 -4.73 -15.02 12.29
C GLN A 29 -5.58 -13.85 11.76
N ALA A 30 -6.64 -13.48 12.48
CA ALA A 30 -7.42 -12.30 12.14
C ALA A 30 -6.52 -11.06 12.17
N LEU A 31 -6.51 -10.29 11.07
CA LEU A 31 -5.64 -9.13 10.90
C LEU A 31 -6.19 -7.91 11.67
N ALA A 32 -5.29 -7.24 12.39
CA ALA A 32 -5.58 -5.94 13.01
C ALA A 32 -5.64 -4.86 11.94
N ARG A 33 -6.77 -4.14 11.86
CA ARG A 33 -7.02 -3.04 10.92
C ARG A 33 -7.33 -1.76 11.69
N ALA A 34 -6.92 -0.62 11.12
CA ALA A 34 -7.28 0.69 11.67
C ALA A 34 -8.80 0.92 11.54
N LYS A 35 -9.32 1.81 12.39
CA LYS A 35 -10.71 2.28 12.34
C LYS A 35 -10.67 3.80 12.21
N GLY A 36 -11.63 4.38 11.49
CA GLY A 36 -11.69 5.83 11.30
C GLY A 36 -10.52 6.42 10.50
N PRO A 37 -10.31 7.75 10.60
CA PRO A 37 -9.29 8.50 9.87
C PRO A 37 -7.88 8.35 10.46
N MET A 38 -6.85 8.79 9.74
CA MET A 38 -5.45 8.70 10.11
C MET A 38 -5.20 9.45 11.41
N GLU A 39 -4.41 8.82 12.27
CA GLU A 39 -4.11 9.31 13.61
C GLU A 39 -2.72 9.94 13.60
N GLU A 40 -2.53 10.96 14.46
CA GLU A 40 -1.23 11.63 14.60
C GLU A 40 -0.16 10.67 15.13
N ARG A 41 -0.56 9.72 15.98
CA ARG A 41 0.33 8.75 16.63
C ARG A 41 -0.13 7.32 16.36
N PRO A 42 -0.05 6.84 15.09
CA PRO A 42 -0.59 5.55 14.69
C PRO A 42 0.18 4.36 15.28
N LEU A 43 1.35 4.61 15.88
CA LEU A 43 2.23 3.62 16.50
C LEU A 43 2.29 3.81 18.02
N HIS A 44 1.28 4.44 18.62
CA HIS A 44 1.21 4.65 20.07
C HIS A 44 1.45 3.34 20.83
N ASP A 45 2.44 3.37 21.73
CA ASP A 45 2.90 2.24 22.55
C ASP A 45 3.50 1.06 21.79
N TYR A 46 3.88 1.24 20.53
CA TYR A 46 4.64 0.23 19.81
C TYR A 46 6.06 0.17 20.33
N GLU A 47 6.53 -1.03 20.64
CA GLU A 47 7.95 -1.33 20.84
C GLU A 47 8.56 -1.77 19.52
N ILE A 48 9.47 -0.97 18.96
CA ILE A 48 10.04 -1.18 17.62
C ILE A 48 11.54 -1.41 17.71
N ALA A 49 12.01 -2.59 17.33
CA ALA A 49 13.45 -2.82 17.20
C ALA A 49 13.99 -2.13 15.94
N VAL A 50 15.08 -1.39 16.08
CA VAL A 50 15.73 -0.66 14.99
C VAL A 50 17.19 -1.06 14.90
N GLY A 51 17.71 -1.33 13.69
CA GLY A 51 19.11 -1.70 13.47
C GLY A 51 19.57 -1.48 12.04
N GLY A 52 20.79 -1.92 11.73
CA GLY A 52 21.35 -1.95 10.37
C GLY A 52 22.28 -0.80 9.98
N TYR A 53 22.48 0.18 10.87
CA TYR A 53 23.33 1.36 10.64
C TYR A 53 24.79 1.20 11.12
N ALA A 54 25.26 -0.02 11.40
CA ALA A 54 26.64 -0.26 11.85
C ALA A 54 27.61 -0.33 10.65
N GLY A 55 28.43 0.71 10.47
CA GLY A 55 29.41 0.87 9.39
C GLY A 55 30.28 2.13 9.59
N ALA A 56 31.23 2.41 8.69
CA ALA A 56 32.24 3.47 8.83
C ALA A 56 31.71 4.93 8.79
N GLY A 57 30.40 5.13 8.82
CA GLY A 57 29.73 6.44 8.89
C GLY A 57 28.28 6.30 9.36
N GLU A 58 27.72 7.38 9.92
CA GLU A 58 26.32 7.43 10.33
C GLU A 58 25.40 7.38 9.09
N SER A 59 24.43 6.46 9.08
CA SER A 59 23.44 6.40 7.99
C SER A 59 22.59 7.67 7.94
N ALA A 60 22.36 8.19 6.73
CA ALA A 60 21.48 9.34 6.48
C ALA A 60 20.03 9.11 6.95
N LEU A 61 19.63 7.86 7.17
CA LEU A 61 18.30 7.49 7.66
C LEU A 61 18.18 7.54 9.19
N ILE A 62 19.27 7.63 9.96
CA ILE A 62 19.21 7.60 11.44
C ILE A 62 18.31 8.71 11.97
N GLU A 63 18.53 9.95 11.51
CA GLU A 63 17.75 11.12 11.91
C GLU A 63 16.27 10.96 11.55
N VAL A 64 16.00 10.51 10.31
CA VAL A 64 14.65 10.31 9.79
C VAL A 64 13.91 9.22 10.57
N LEU A 65 14.56 8.09 10.87
CA LEU A 65 13.99 7.00 11.64
C LEU A 65 13.71 7.43 13.08
N ALA A 66 14.66 8.11 13.73
CA ALA A 66 14.50 8.62 15.08
C ALA A 66 13.29 9.55 15.19
N LYS A 67 13.24 10.60 14.34
CA LYS A 67 12.13 11.57 14.29
C LYS A 67 10.80 10.87 13.99
N THR A 68 10.74 10.05 12.94
CA THR A 68 9.49 9.45 12.47
C THR A 68 8.86 8.53 13.51
N LEU A 69 9.66 7.65 14.13
CA LEU A 69 9.15 6.65 15.06
C LEU A 69 8.63 7.28 16.36
N THR A 70 9.35 8.24 16.93
CA THR A 70 8.94 8.91 18.17
C THR A 70 7.72 9.81 17.94
N GLN A 71 7.69 10.58 16.85
CA GLN A 71 6.53 11.40 16.46
C GLN A 71 5.28 10.54 16.19
N ALA A 72 5.46 9.33 15.66
CA ALA A 72 4.37 8.38 15.46
C ALA A 72 3.90 7.70 16.78
N GLY A 73 4.56 7.97 17.90
CA GLY A 73 4.21 7.47 19.23
C GLY A 73 4.87 6.15 19.64
N ALA A 74 5.84 5.65 18.85
CA ALA A 74 6.56 4.42 19.15
C ALA A 74 7.71 4.66 20.15
N THR A 75 8.17 3.57 20.77
CA THR A 75 9.40 3.53 21.58
C THR A 75 10.46 2.72 20.83
N PRO A 76 11.51 3.37 20.29
CA PRO A 76 12.60 2.68 19.61
C PRO A 76 13.43 1.83 20.58
N LEU A 77 13.64 0.56 20.23
CA LEU A 77 14.64 -0.33 20.82
C LEU A 77 15.82 -0.43 19.84
N VAL A 78 16.85 0.34 20.12
CA VAL A 78 18.01 0.55 19.25
C VAL A 78 18.99 -0.60 19.45
N VAL A 79 19.17 -1.43 18.43
CA VAL A 79 20.02 -2.62 18.46
C VAL A 79 21.49 -2.23 18.28
N GLY A 80 22.35 -2.65 19.21
CA GLY A 80 23.77 -2.34 19.17
C GLY A 80 24.44 -2.43 20.54
N ASP A 81 25.76 -2.35 20.52
CA ASP A 81 26.75 -2.61 21.57
C ASP A 81 26.88 -1.49 22.62
N ALA A 82 25.75 -0.83 22.94
CA ALA A 82 25.48 0.13 24.02
C ALA A 82 25.42 1.62 23.63
N HIS A 83 25.94 2.06 22.49
CA HIS A 83 25.80 3.47 22.07
C HIS A 83 24.51 3.67 21.25
N ILE A 84 23.53 4.35 21.84
CA ILE A 84 22.33 4.80 21.14
C ILE A 84 22.70 6.05 20.33
N PRO A 85 22.42 6.11 19.01
CA PRO A 85 22.73 7.29 18.21
C PRO A 85 22.08 8.57 18.80
N PRO A 86 22.79 9.72 18.79
CA PRO A 86 22.30 10.96 19.40
C PRO A 86 20.91 11.39 18.93
N ALA A 87 20.57 11.17 17.66
CA ALA A 87 19.25 11.45 17.10
C ALA A 87 18.12 10.76 17.86
N PHE A 88 18.28 9.47 18.20
CA PHE A 88 17.26 8.73 18.95
C PHE A 88 17.10 9.27 20.37
N LEU A 89 18.19 9.69 21.02
CA LEU A 89 18.13 10.31 22.35
C LEU A 89 17.39 11.65 22.27
N ALA A 90 17.80 12.53 21.36
CA ALA A 90 17.23 13.87 21.20
C ALA A 90 15.72 13.83 20.91
N HIS A 91 15.30 13.02 19.92
CA HIS A 91 13.88 12.87 19.57
C HIS A 91 13.10 12.10 20.63
N GLY A 92 13.71 11.12 21.29
CA GLY A 92 13.07 10.39 22.38
C GLY A 92 12.74 11.29 23.56
N ASP A 93 13.69 12.13 23.98
CA ASP A 93 13.50 13.07 25.09
C ASP A 93 12.46 14.14 24.73
N ALA A 94 12.52 14.69 23.52
CA ALA A 94 11.57 15.71 23.06
C ALA A 94 10.10 15.24 23.05
N TRP A 95 9.87 13.94 22.83
CA TRP A 95 8.52 13.36 22.74
C TRP A 95 8.14 12.48 23.95
N GLY A 96 8.97 12.44 25.00
CA GLY A 96 8.73 11.63 26.19
C GLY A 96 8.72 10.12 25.93
N ARG A 97 9.49 9.67 24.93
CA ARG A 97 9.62 8.29 24.47
C ARG A 97 11.11 7.92 24.39
N PRO A 98 11.85 7.91 25.52
CA PRO A 98 13.28 7.68 25.50
C PRO A 98 13.59 6.32 24.85
N PRO A 99 14.56 6.26 23.92
CA PRO A 99 14.94 5.00 23.29
C PRO A 99 15.58 4.07 24.32
N ARG A 100 15.60 2.77 24.03
CA ARG A 100 16.32 1.77 24.83
C ARG A 100 17.33 1.04 23.99
N GLY A 101 18.53 0.84 24.52
CA GLY A 101 19.51 -0.05 23.90
C GLY A 101 19.05 -1.50 23.99
N LEU A 102 19.30 -2.28 22.93
CA LEU A 102 18.99 -3.69 22.87
C LEU A 102 20.23 -4.50 22.46
N LEU A 103 20.81 -5.20 23.43
CA LEU A 103 21.95 -6.11 23.24
C LEU A 103 21.43 -7.48 22.79
N LEU A 104 21.85 -7.93 21.60
CA LEU A 104 21.34 -9.17 20.98
C LEU A 104 21.79 -10.45 21.71
N ASP A 105 22.92 -10.40 22.42
CA ASP A 105 23.46 -11.47 23.25
C ASP A 105 22.87 -11.50 24.67
N ALA A 106 22.14 -10.45 25.07
CA ALA A 106 21.53 -10.29 26.39
C ALA A 106 20.07 -9.80 26.28
N LEU A 107 19.26 -10.46 25.45
CA LEU A 107 17.86 -10.09 25.25
C LEU A 107 17.02 -10.33 26.52
N PRO A 108 16.06 -9.43 26.83
CA PRO A 108 15.12 -9.65 27.93
C PRO A 108 14.23 -10.88 27.72
N ASP A 109 14.06 -11.71 28.76
CA ASP A 109 13.24 -12.95 28.72
C ASP A 109 11.82 -12.77 28.17
N LYS A 110 11.23 -11.58 28.36
CA LYS A 110 9.86 -11.24 27.96
C LYS A 110 9.78 -10.17 26.87
N LEU A 111 10.83 -10.01 26.05
CA LEU A 111 10.81 -9.07 24.94
C LEU A 111 9.59 -9.32 24.02
N ARG A 112 8.86 -8.26 23.67
CA ARG A 112 7.66 -8.31 22.83
C ARG A 112 7.60 -7.12 21.88
N LEU A 113 8.04 -7.33 20.65
CA LEU A 113 8.10 -6.28 19.64
C LEU A 113 6.80 -6.18 18.84
N ASP A 114 6.34 -4.96 18.57
CA ASP A 114 5.26 -4.69 17.62
C ASP A 114 5.80 -4.60 16.19
N ALA A 115 7.03 -4.13 16.03
CA ALA A 115 7.67 -4.05 14.73
C ALA A 115 9.20 -4.16 14.77
N MET A 116 9.76 -4.35 13.57
CA MET A 116 11.19 -4.31 13.28
C MET A 116 11.43 -3.39 12.09
N VAL A 117 12.39 -2.50 12.22
CA VAL A 117 12.88 -1.65 11.14
C VAL A 117 14.38 -1.91 10.98
N PHE A 118 14.80 -2.23 9.78
CA PHE A 118 16.22 -2.51 9.49
C PHE A 118 16.69 -1.66 8.32
N ASP A 119 17.68 -0.80 8.58
CA ASP A 119 18.36 -0.03 7.55
C ASP A 119 19.44 -0.88 6.89
N ALA A 120 19.19 -1.34 5.67
CA ALA A 120 20.13 -2.10 4.86
C ALA A 120 20.80 -1.25 3.76
N THR A 121 20.66 0.08 3.81
CA THR A 121 21.17 0.97 2.74
C THR A 121 22.70 0.98 2.65
N GLN A 122 23.40 0.63 3.73
CA GLN A 122 24.87 0.56 3.78
C GLN A 122 25.42 -0.81 3.36
N ILE A 123 24.57 -1.79 3.03
CA ILE A 123 25.04 -3.11 2.56
C ILE A 123 25.52 -3.00 1.11
N THR A 124 26.83 -3.09 0.89
CA THR A 124 27.45 -2.93 -0.43
C THR A 124 27.91 -4.23 -1.08
N ASP A 125 27.93 -5.33 -0.32
CA ASP A 125 28.46 -6.61 -0.77
C ASP A 125 27.75 -7.81 -0.10
N ALA A 126 28.13 -9.02 -0.52
CA ALA A 126 27.55 -10.25 0.01
C ALA A 126 27.93 -10.53 1.47
N ALA A 127 29.07 -10.03 1.95
CA ALA A 127 29.48 -10.20 3.34
C ALA A 127 28.57 -9.39 4.28
N GLY A 128 28.23 -8.16 3.89
CA GLY A 128 27.32 -7.28 4.63
C GLY A 128 25.91 -7.84 4.81
N LEU A 129 25.44 -8.70 3.90
CA LEU A 129 24.14 -9.39 4.05
C LEU A 129 24.04 -10.25 5.31
N ARG A 130 25.17 -10.62 5.92
CA ARG A 130 25.21 -11.31 7.22
C ARG A 130 24.47 -10.54 8.32
N SER A 131 24.50 -9.20 8.27
CA SER A 131 23.82 -8.34 9.24
C SER A 131 22.31 -8.54 9.31
N LEU A 132 21.66 -8.96 8.20
CA LEU A 132 20.25 -9.33 8.19
C LEU A 132 19.99 -10.52 9.13
N TYR A 133 20.81 -11.56 9.03
CA TYR A 133 20.69 -12.72 9.91
C TYR A 133 20.90 -12.32 11.37
N GLU A 134 21.96 -11.56 11.66
CA GLU A 134 22.33 -11.17 13.02
C GLU A 134 21.24 -10.35 13.70
N PHE A 135 20.59 -9.44 12.98
CA PHE A 135 19.47 -8.67 13.51
C PHE A 135 18.19 -9.49 13.65
N PHE A 136 17.74 -10.16 12.57
CA PHE A 136 16.43 -10.80 12.57
C PHE A 136 16.39 -12.11 13.35
N HIS A 137 17.41 -12.96 13.24
CA HIS A 137 17.42 -14.31 13.83
C HIS A 137 17.08 -14.35 15.32
N PRO A 138 17.71 -13.55 16.20
CA PRO A 138 17.41 -13.59 17.63
C PRO A 138 16.07 -12.90 17.96
N LEU A 139 15.61 -11.96 17.13
CA LEU A 139 14.45 -11.13 17.47
C LEU A 139 13.11 -11.66 16.92
N VAL A 140 13.07 -12.37 15.78
CA VAL A 140 11.80 -12.72 15.09
C VAL A 140 10.78 -13.44 15.98
N ARG A 141 11.24 -14.22 16.97
CA ARG A 141 10.36 -14.92 17.92
C ARG A 141 9.66 -14.00 18.93
N SER A 142 10.17 -12.78 19.11
CA SER A 142 9.60 -11.76 20.00
C SER A 142 8.49 -10.93 19.34
N LEU A 143 8.31 -11.02 18.01
CA LEU A 143 7.26 -10.29 17.31
C LEU A 143 5.86 -10.70 17.77
N ARG A 144 5.05 -9.70 18.07
CA ARG A 144 3.62 -9.86 18.34
C ARG A 144 2.90 -10.30 17.06
N LYS A 145 1.72 -10.87 17.25
CA LYS A 145 0.79 -11.15 16.14
C LYS A 145 0.41 -9.85 15.46
N CYS A 146 0.22 -9.92 14.15
CA CYS A 146 0.02 -8.74 13.32
C CYS A 146 1.17 -7.73 13.48
N GLY A 147 2.39 -8.19 13.73
CA GLY A 147 3.57 -7.34 13.76
C GLY A 147 3.94 -6.80 12.39
N ARG A 148 4.98 -5.96 12.33
CA ARG A 148 5.47 -5.35 11.10
C ARG A 148 6.97 -5.50 10.95
N VAL A 149 7.42 -5.75 9.73
CA VAL A 149 8.83 -5.72 9.36
C VAL A 149 8.97 -4.77 8.18
N VAL A 150 9.86 -3.79 8.29
CA VAL A 150 10.20 -2.87 7.20
C VAL A 150 11.71 -2.85 7.05
N LEU A 151 12.20 -3.13 5.84
CA LEU A 151 13.60 -2.98 5.48
C LEU A 151 13.76 -1.74 4.60
N LEU A 152 14.80 -0.94 4.85
CA LEU A 152 15.18 0.16 3.97
C LEU A 152 16.40 -0.24 3.16
N ALA A 153 16.37 -0.03 1.85
CA ALA A 153 17.41 -0.47 0.92
C ALA A 153 17.62 0.60 -0.16
N ARG A 154 18.72 0.52 -0.92
CA ARG A 154 18.94 1.35 -2.11
C ARG A 154 18.41 0.65 -3.35
N PRO A 155 17.81 1.36 -4.32
CA PRO A 155 17.34 0.75 -5.56
C PRO A 155 18.49 0.06 -6.31
N PRO A 156 18.42 -1.26 -6.57
CA PRO A 156 19.51 -1.99 -7.24
C PRO A 156 19.87 -1.44 -8.61
N GLY A 157 18.87 -0.91 -9.34
CA GLY A 157 19.05 -0.31 -10.67
C GLY A 157 19.84 1.00 -10.69
N LEU A 158 20.06 1.63 -9.54
CA LEU A 158 20.84 2.87 -9.38
C LEU A 158 22.19 2.64 -8.69
N ALA A 159 22.54 1.39 -8.40
CA ALA A 159 23.77 1.05 -7.71
C ALA A 159 25.01 1.35 -8.57
N ARG A 160 26.10 1.79 -7.92
CA ARG A 160 27.36 2.19 -8.57
C ARG A 160 28.20 1.02 -9.08
N SER A 161 27.91 -0.21 -8.65
CA SER A 161 28.57 -1.43 -9.11
C SER A 161 27.61 -2.62 -9.13
N PRO A 162 27.89 -3.67 -9.94
CA PRO A 162 27.10 -4.90 -9.95
C PRO A 162 27.05 -5.62 -8.59
N GLU A 163 28.13 -5.52 -7.80
CA GLU A 163 28.21 -6.13 -6.46
C GLU A 163 27.22 -5.46 -5.49
N VAL A 164 27.19 -4.13 -5.47
CA VAL A 164 26.22 -3.35 -4.67
C VAL A 164 24.80 -3.63 -5.16
N ALA A 165 24.57 -3.67 -6.48
CA ALA A 165 23.27 -4.01 -7.04
C ALA A 165 22.79 -5.39 -6.58
N GLY A 166 23.68 -6.39 -6.63
CA GLY A 166 23.39 -7.76 -6.18
C GLY A 166 23.06 -7.83 -4.69
N ALA A 167 23.85 -7.14 -3.86
CA ALA A 167 23.60 -7.08 -2.42
C ALA A 167 22.26 -6.40 -2.09
N GLN A 168 21.97 -5.27 -2.72
CA GLN A 168 20.72 -4.54 -2.50
C GLN A 168 19.48 -5.31 -3.01
N ALA A 169 19.60 -6.02 -4.13
CA ALA A 169 18.53 -6.87 -4.65
C ALA A 169 18.25 -8.08 -3.73
N ALA A 170 19.28 -8.63 -3.08
CA ALA A 170 19.12 -9.76 -2.16
C ALA A 170 18.22 -9.44 -0.95
N ILE A 171 18.16 -8.18 -0.52
CA ILE A 171 17.32 -7.71 0.59
C ILE A 171 15.83 -7.96 0.30
N GLU A 172 15.39 -7.75 -0.94
CA GLU A 172 14.01 -8.03 -1.34
C GLU A 172 13.70 -9.53 -1.27
N GLY A 173 14.61 -10.37 -1.75
CA GLY A 173 14.50 -11.83 -1.66
C GLY A 173 14.39 -12.32 -0.22
N PHE A 174 15.23 -11.77 0.66
CA PHE A 174 15.17 -12.01 2.11
C PHE A 174 13.82 -11.56 2.69
N CYS A 175 13.40 -10.33 2.43
CA CYS A 175 12.14 -9.77 2.93
C CYS A 175 10.92 -10.61 2.51
N ARG A 176 10.87 -11.04 1.24
CA ARG A 176 9.78 -11.88 0.72
C ARG A 176 9.75 -13.23 1.43
N SER A 177 10.90 -13.84 1.68
CA SER A 177 10.98 -15.11 2.40
C SER A 177 10.53 -14.96 3.85
N LEU A 178 11.01 -13.92 4.54
CA LEU A 178 10.61 -13.61 5.91
C LEU A 178 9.10 -13.36 6.04
N GLY A 179 8.49 -12.65 5.09
CA GLY A 179 7.04 -12.45 5.04
C GLY A 179 6.25 -13.76 4.96
N LYS A 180 6.73 -14.75 4.20
CA LYS A 180 6.11 -16.07 4.10
C LYS A 180 6.22 -16.87 5.41
N GLU A 181 7.34 -16.75 6.11
CA GLU A 181 7.57 -17.43 7.39
C GLU A 181 6.68 -16.86 8.51
N LEU A 182 6.54 -15.54 8.54
CA LEU A 182 5.84 -14.81 9.61
C LEU A 182 4.35 -14.60 9.32
N GLY A 183 3.90 -14.74 8.08
CA GLY A 183 2.54 -14.42 7.63
C GLY A 183 1.42 -15.17 8.37
N LYS A 184 1.68 -16.39 8.85
CA LYS A 184 0.74 -17.17 9.70
C LYS A 184 0.35 -16.45 11.00
N ALA A 185 1.20 -15.55 11.49
CA ALA A 185 0.95 -14.72 12.67
C ALA A 185 0.26 -13.39 12.30
N GLY A 186 -0.12 -13.18 11.04
CA GLY A 186 -0.65 -11.93 10.52
C GLY A 186 0.41 -10.84 10.30
N THR A 187 1.70 -11.18 10.46
CA THR A 187 2.81 -10.24 10.30
C THR A 187 3.07 -9.97 8.82
N THR A 188 3.38 -8.72 8.50
CA THR A 188 3.76 -8.30 7.14
C THR A 188 5.23 -7.89 7.09
N ALA A 189 5.90 -8.15 5.97
CA ALA A 189 7.28 -7.73 5.74
C ALA A 189 7.38 -7.00 4.40
N ASN A 190 7.88 -5.77 4.36
CA ASN A 190 7.98 -4.95 3.14
C ASN A 190 9.34 -4.25 3.04
N VAL A 191 9.70 -3.82 1.83
CA VAL A 191 10.95 -3.08 1.56
C VAL A 191 10.60 -1.68 1.06
N LEU A 192 11.28 -0.68 1.61
CA LEU A 192 11.36 0.67 1.04
C LEU A 192 12.70 0.80 0.33
N PHE A 193 12.69 0.87 -1.00
CA PHE A 193 13.84 1.26 -1.78
C PHE A 193 13.92 2.78 -1.83
N VAL A 194 14.92 3.36 -1.17
CA VAL A 194 15.08 4.81 -0.97
C VAL A 194 16.25 5.28 -1.84
N GLU A 195 15.96 6.12 -2.83
CA GLU A 195 17.00 6.79 -3.62
C GLU A 195 17.91 7.67 -2.73
N GLU A 196 19.15 7.89 -3.15
CA GLU A 196 20.01 8.88 -2.47
C GLU A 196 19.28 10.24 -2.48
N SER A 197 19.29 10.95 -1.34
CA SER A 197 18.58 12.22 -1.10
C SER A 197 17.06 12.11 -0.91
N ALA A 198 16.45 10.94 -1.09
CA ALA A 198 15.01 10.74 -0.86
C ALA A 198 14.65 10.43 0.61
N GLU A 199 15.61 10.46 1.53
CA GLU A 199 15.40 10.18 2.96
C GLU A 199 14.30 11.04 3.60
N PRO A 200 14.15 12.35 3.31
CA PRO A 200 13.07 13.18 3.86
C PRO A 200 11.66 12.70 3.50
N LEU A 201 11.51 11.88 2.45
CA LEU A 201 10.23 11.37 1.95
C LEU A 201 9.85 9.99 2.52
N VAL A 202 10.74 9.38 3.32
CA VAL A 202 10.51 8.11 4.01
C VAL A 202 9.45 8.13 5.13
N PRO A 203 9.23 9.22 5.89
CA PRO A 203 8.31 9.22 7.04
C PRO A 203 6.90 8.70 6.74
N GLY A 204 6.28 9.14 5.63
CA GLY A 204 4.93 8.72 5.26
C GLY A 204 4.83 7.22 4.93
N PRO A 205 5.60 6.70 3.95
CA PRO A 205 5.65 5.27 3.65
C PRO A 205 5.97 4.40 4.88
N LEU A 206 6.93 4.83 5.71
CA LEU A 206 7.30 4.09 6.92
C LEU A 206 6.15 4.03 7.93
N ARG A 207 5.51 5.16 8.23
CA ARG A 207 4.34 5.23 9.13
C ARG A 207 3.20 4.36 8.61
N PHE A 208 2.91 4.43 7.31
CA PHE A 208 1.85 3.64 6.69
C PHE A 208 2.13 2.13 6.84
N LEU A 209 3.33 1.69 6.46
CA LEU A 209 3.72 0.27 6.53
C LEU A 209 3.75 -0.26 7.96
N LEU A 210 4.15 0.54 8.94
CA LEU A 210 4.16 0.15 10.36
C LEU A 210 2.76 0.17 11.00
N SER A 211 1.80 0.86 10.40
CA SER A 211 0.45 0.99 10.95
C SER A 211 -0.44 -0.24 10.71
N LYS A 212 -1.65 -0.19 11.28
CA LYS A 212 -2.72 -1.16 11.01
C LYS A 212 -3.42 -0.94 9.65
N ARG A 213 -3.07 0.10 8.89
CA ARG A 213 -3.65 0.39 7.56
C ARG A 213 -3.04 -0.45 6.44
N SER A 214 -1.78 -0.86 6.61
CA SER A 214 -1.05 -1.75 5.70
C SER A 214 -1.36 -3.24 5.90
N ALA A 215 -2.45 -3.59 6.59
CA ALA A 215 -2.70 -4.94 7.12
C ALA A 215 -2.66 -6.07 6.07
N PHE A 216 -2.94 -5.76 4.80
CA PHE A 216 -2.94 -6.73 3.69
C PHE A 216 -1.84 -6.47 2.65
N ILE A 217 -0.80 -5.74 3.02
CA ILE A 217 0.37 -5.43 2.19
C ILE A 217 1.58 -6.14 2.79
N SER A 218 2.04 -7.19 2.12
CA SER A 218 3.22 -7.95 2.52
C SER A 218 4.01 -8.42 1.30
N GLY A 219 5.32 -8.52 1.47
CA GLY A 219 6.30 -8.84 0.44
C GLY A 219 6.34 -7.82 -0.69
N GLN A 220 6.05 -6.54 -0.42
CA GLN A 220 6.02 -5.51 -1.45
C GLN A 220 7.25 -4.60 -1.36
N PRO A 221 7.92 -4.33 -2.48
CA PRO A 221 8.83 -3.20 -2.62
C PRO A 221 8.03 -1.93 -2.92
N LEU A 222 8.43 -0.82 -2.31
CA LEU A 222 7.99 0.52 -2.64
C LEU A 222 9.23 1.37 -2.92
N HIS A 223 9.22 2.13 -4.00
CA HIS A 223 10.32 2.98 -4.41
C HIS A 223 10.01 4.42 -4.02
N VAL A 224 10.88 5.00 -3.21
CA VAL A 224 10.85 6.38 -2.72
C VAL A 224 11.90 7.18 -3.48
N SER A 225 11.48 8.19 -4.21
CA SER A 225 12.33 9.08 -5.01
C SER A 225 11.97 10.55 -4.81
N THR A 226 12.87 11.44 -5.20
CA THR A 226 12.66 12.91 -5.13
C THR A 226 11.99 13.47 -6.38
N ARG A 227 11.66 12.62 -7.35
CA ARG A 227 11.17 12.96 -8.70
C ARG A 227 10.11 14.07 -8.75
N THR A 228 9.17 14.03 -7.81
CA THR A 228 8.02 14.95 -7.78
C THR A 228 8.26 16.22 -6.95
N LEU A 229 9.48 16.51 -6.53
CA LEU A 229 9.86 17.70 -5.78
C LEU A 229 11.18 18.24 -6.30
N ASP A 230 11.28 19.56 -6.46
CA ASP A 230 12.56 20.22 -6.62
C ASP A 230 13.29 20.35 -5.26
N ASP A 231 14.51 20.89 -5.29
CA ASP A 231 15.34 21.01 -4.08
C ASP A 231 14.67 21.89 -2.99
N GLU A 232 13.92 22.93 -3.40
CA GLU A 232 13.20 23.80 -2.47
C GLU A 232 12.01 23.08 -1.84
N GLY A 233 11.20 22.40 -2.65
CA GLY A 233 10.08 21.59 -2.20
C GLY A 233 10.51 20.44 -1.29
N LEU A 234 11.64 19.81 -1.58
CA LEU A 234 12.22 18.76 -0.74
C LEU A 234 12.70 19.31 0.61
N ALA A 235 13.37 20.47 0.62
CA ALA A 235 13.84 21.10 1.85
C ALA A 235 12.69 21.58 2.74
N ALA A 236 11.58 21.98 2.15
CA ALA A 236 10.37 22.43 2.85
C ALA A 236 9.37 21.29 3.17
N PHE A 237 9.67 20.05 2.79
CA PHE A 237 8.72 18.94 2.88
C PHE A 237 8.43 18.54 4.34
N GLU A 238 7.26 18.94 4.84
CA GLU A 238 6.72 18.51 6.13
C GLU A 238 5.24 18.10 5.94
N PRO A 239 4.95 16.81 5.71
CA PRO A 239 3.61 16.37 5.35
C PRO A 239 2.68 16.33 6.57
N ALA A 240 1.45 16.80 6.39
CA ALA A 240 0.38 16.55 7.33
C ALA A 240 0.00 15.05 7.35
N PHE A 241 -0.17 14.47 8.53
CA PHE A 241 -0.51 13.05 8.71
C PHE A 241 -1.93 12.79 9.20
N VAL A 242 -2.70 13.84 9.55
CA VAL A 242 -4.06 13.73 10.08
C VAL A 242 -4.96 14.64 9.27
N ARG A 243 -6.11 14.12 8.82
CA ARG A 243 -7.04 14.83 7.94
C ARG A 243 -6.31 15.55 6.81
N SER A 244 -5.32 14.87 6.23
CA SER A 244 -4.39 15.48 5.29
C SER A 244 -5.02 15.79 3.94
N LEU A 245 -6.30 15.42 3.76
CA LEU A 245 -7.08 15.67 2.56
C LEU A 245 -8.15 16.76 2.77
N GLU A 246 -8.08 17.50 3.89
CA GLU A 246 -8.98 18.64 4.13
C GLU A 246 -8.91 19.64 2.97
N GLY A 247 -10.08 19.99 2.43
CA GLY A 247 -10.17 20.94 1.31
C GLY A 247 -9.75 20.37 -0.04
N LYS A 248 -9.41 19.07 -0.12
CA LYS A 248 -9.07 18.40 -1.37
C LYS A 248 -10.31 17.87 -2.09
N VAL A 249 -10.31 17.88 -3.41
CA VAL A 249 -11.36 17.31 -4.25
C VAL A 249 -10.89 15.99 -4.86
N ALA A 250 -11.70 14.94 -4.72
CA ALA A 250 -11.39 13.61 -5.22
C ALA A 250 -12.46 13.08 -6.18
N LEU A 251 -12.06 12.61 -7.37
CA LEU A 251 -12.90 11.81 -8.25
C LEU A 251 -12.67 10.31 -7.99
N VAL A 252 -13.74 9.55 -7.76
CA VAL A 252 -13.67 8.08 -7.66
C VAL A 252 -14.63 7.45 -8.67
N THR A 253 -14.09 6.70 -9.65
CA THR A 253 -14.91 5.97 -10.63
C THR A 253 -15.33 4.60 -10.09
N GLY A 254 -16.54 4.13 -10.44
CA GLY A 254 -17.10 2.89 -9.90
C GLY A 254 -17.39 2.98 -8.40
N ALA A 255 -17.83 4.14 -7.92
CA ALA A 255 -17.95 4.46 -6.50
C ALA A 255 -19.18 3.85 -5.83
N ALA A 256 -20.19 3.35 -6.56
CA ALA A 256 -21.46 2.94 -5.97
C ALA A 256 -21.34 1.74 -5.03
N ARG A 257 -20.30 0.90 -5.18
CA ARG A 257 -20.16 -0.36 -4.41
C ARG A 257 -18.72 -0.82 -4.24
N GLY A 258 -18.55 -1.85 -3.40
CA GLY A 258 -17.31 -2.62 -3.32
C GLY A 258 -16.10 -1.77 -2.89
N ILE A 259 -15.02 -1.86 -3.67
CA ILE A 259 -13.77 -1.13 -3.43
C ILE A 259 -14.01 0.38 -3.58
N GLY A 260 -14.63 0.82 -4.67
CA GLY A 260 -14.90 2.25 -4.93
C GLY A 260 -15.67 2.91 -3.79
N ARG A 261 -16.74 2.27 -3.28
CA ARG A 261 -17.49 2.77 -2.11
C ARG A 261 -16.61 2.87 -0.86
N ALA A 262 -15.76 1.88 -0.61
CA ALA A 262 -14.86 1.90 0.55
C ALA A 262 -13.81 3.00 0.43
N THR A 263 -13.26 3.22 -0.77
CA THR A 263 -12.31 4.29 -1.08
C THR A 263 -12.95 5.66 -0.91
N ALA A 264 -14.13 5.90 -1.49
CA ALA A 264 -14.86 7.16 -1.37
C ALA A 264 -15.09 7.53 0.11
N LYS A 265 -15.51 6.55 0.92
CA LYS A 265 -15.68 6.77 2.36
C LYS A 265 -14.38 7.12 3.08
N LEU A 266 -13.28 6.44 2.78
CA LEU A 266 -12.00 6.68 3.47
C LEU A 266 -11.38 8.03 3.08
N LEU A 267 -11.49 8.44 1.81
CA LEU A 267 -11.06 9.76 1.37
C LEU A 267 -11.87 10.87 2.07
N ALA A 268 -13.19 10.69 2.17
CA ALA A 268 -14.05 11.64 2.88
C ALA A 268 -13.77 11.67 4.40
N ASP A 269 -13.48 10.52 5.02
CA ASP A 269 -13.09 10.46 6.43
C ASP A 269 -11.78 11.27 6.69
N GLU A 270 -10.90 11.42 5.70
CA GLU A 270 -9.69 12.28 5.75
C GLU A 270 -9.93 13.75 5.36
N GLY A 271 -11.16 14.14 5.03
CA GLY A 271 -11.54 15.52 4.73
C GLY A 271 -11.72 15.87 3.26
N ALA A 272 -11.58 14.92 2.34
CA ALA A 272 -11.76 15.18 0.91
C ALA A 272 -13.25 15.33 0.54
N HIS A 273 -13.57 16.29 -0.33
CA HIS A 273 -14.84 16.31 -1.05
C HIS A 273 -14.80 15.30 -2.19
N VAL A 274 -15.67 14.29 -2.17
CA VAL A 274 -15.61 13.19 -3.15
C VAL A 274 -16.71 13.33 -4.20
N VAL A 275 -16.31 13.45 -5.46
CA VAL A 275 -17.14 13.24 -6.64
C VAL A 275 -17.20 11.75 -6.92
N CYS A 276 -18.34 11.14 -6.59
CA CYS A 276 -18.62 9.73 -6.77
C CYS A 276 -19.18 9.50 -8.17
N LEU A 277 -18.43 8.82 -9.04
CA LEU A 277 -18.87 8.49 -10.40
C LEU A 277 -19.24 7.02 -10.53
N ASP A 278 -20.41 6.74 -11.10
CA ASP A 278 -20.80 5.41 -11.56
C ASP A 278 -21.86 5.53 -12.67
N ARG A 279 -22.24 4.40 -13.29
CA ARG A 279 -23.17 4.40 -14.42
C ARG A 279 -24.59 4.78 -13.97
N PRO A 280 -25.43 5.33 -14.86
CA PRO A 280 -26.83 5.67 -14.55
C PRO A 280 -27.63 4.51 -13.93
N ALA A 281 -27.33 3.26 -14.32
CA ALA A 281 -27.97 2.07 -13.77
C ALA A 281 -27.69 1.82 -12.26
N ASP A 282 -26.72 2.52 -11.69
CA ASP A 282 -26.29 2.39 -10.29
C ASP A 282 -26.62 3.65 -9.46
N ASP A 283 -27.48 4.53 -9.96
CA ASP A 283 -27.85 5.82 -9.35
C ASP A 283 -28.23 5.70 -7.86
N GLU A 284 -29.19 4.83 -7.52
CA GLU A 284 -29.65 4.70 -6.13
C GLU A 284 -28.49 4.43 -5.15
N LEU A 285 -27.58 3.53 -5.53
CA LEU A 285 -26.41 3.18 -4.72
C LEU A 285 -25.37 4.31 -4.69
N LEU A 286 -25.18 5.00 -5.82
CA LEU A 286 -24.24 6.10 -5.96
C LEU A 286 -24.68 7.32 -5.15
N SER A 287 -25.93 7.71 -5.32
CA SER A 287 -26.59 8.80 -4.60
C SER A 287 -26.61 8.53 -3.09
N ALA A 288 -26.83 7.27 -2.67
CA ALA A 288 -26.75 6.90 -1.26
C ALA A 288 -25.34 7.10 -0.66
N ILE A 289 -24.27 6.67 -1.34
CA ILE A 289 -22.91 6.89 -0.83
C ILE A 289 -22.51 8.36 -0.88
N ALA A 290 -22.86 9.09 -1.95
CA ALA A 290 -22.58 10.52 -2.04
C ALA A 290 -23.26 11.28 -0.90
N LEU A 291 -24.53 10.99 -0.62
CA LEU A 291 -25.24 11.57 0.52
C LEU A 291 -24.62 11.20 1.87
N GLU A 292 -24.23 9.94 2.07
CA GLU A 292 -23.60 9.44 3.31
C GLU A 292 -22.31 10.20 3.66
N ILE A 293 -21.53 10.59 2.65
CA ILE A 293 -20.23 11.24 2.83
C ILE A 293 -20.25 12.75 2.55
N GLY A 294 -21.40 13.31 2.19
CA GLY A 294 -21.52 14.71 1.75
C GLY A 294 -20.83 15.02 0.42
N GLY A 295 -20.66 14.03 -0.45
CA GLY A 295 -20.04 14.15 -1.77
C GLY A 295 -21.04 14.48 -2.90
N THR A 296 -20.53 14.54 -4.14
CA THR A 296 -21.33 14.80 -5.35
C THR A 296 -21.50 13.51 -6.16
N PRO A 297 -22.73 13.04 -6.47
CA PRO A 297 -22.92 11.96 -7.41
C PRO A 297 -22.79 12.46 -8.87
N LEU A 298 -22.05 11.73 -9.71
CA LEU A 298 -21.93 11.98 -11.15
C LEU A 298 -22.29 10.72 -11.93
N LEU A 299 -23.43 10.73 -12.63
CA LEU A 299 -23.91 9.58 -13.40
C LEU A 299 -23.35 9.61 -14.82
N ALA A 300 -22.44 8.69 -15.13
CA ALA A 300 -21.85 8.56 -16.45
C ALA A 300 -21.28 7.15 -16.68
N ASP A 301 -21.37 6.63 -17.90
CA ASP A 301 -20.61 5.43 -18.27
C ASP A 301 -19.20 5.83 -18.72
N VAL A 302 -18.18 5.34 -18.02
CA VAL A 302 -16.77 5.63 -18.34
C VAL A 302 -16.37 5.20 -19.75
N SER A 303 -17.11 4.27 -20.36
CA SER A 303 -16.86 3.85 -21.75
C SER A 303 -17.42 4.81 -22.80
N ASP A 304 -18.33 5.72 -22.42
CA ASP A 304 -18.94 6.68 -23.35
C ASP A 304 -17.93 7.75 -23.81
N PRO A 305 -17.97 8.18 -25.08
CA PRO A 305 -17.05 9.19 -25.62
C PRO A 305 -17.15 10.57 -24.96
N GLU A 306 -18.34 10.95 -24.47
CA GLU A 306 -18.62 12.27 -23.89
C GLU A 306 -18.22 12.37 -22.41
N THR A 307 -18.04 11.23 -21.74
CA THR A 307 -17.76 11.16 -20.29
C THR A 307 -16.50 11.93 -19.86
N PRO A 308 -15.37 11.88 -20.58
CA PRO A 308 -14.19 12.70 -20.24
C PRO A 308 -14.50 14.21 -20.18
N ALA A 309 -15.23 14.74 -21.16
CA ALA A 309 -15.59 16.15 -21.21
C ALA A 309 -16.56 16.52 -20.09
N LEU A 310 -17.54 15.65 -19.79
CA LEU A 310 -18.48 15.84 -18.68
C LEU A 310 -17.75 15.89 -17.33
N ILE A 311 -16.83 14.94 -17.09
CA ILE A 311 -16.01 14.89 -15.87
C ILE A 311 -15.18 16.18 -15.76
N ALA A 312 -14.46 16.53 -16.82
CA ALA A 312 -13.57 17.69 -16.81
C ALA A 312 -14.35 18.99 -16.53
N LYS A 313 -15.50 19.16 -17.17
CA LYS A 313 -16.40 20.29 -16.95
C LYS A 313 -16.90 20.35 -15.50
N THR A 314 -17.42 19.24 -14.98
CA THR A 314 -17.96 19.16 -13.61
C THR A 314 -16.90 19.54 -12.58
N LEU A 315 -15.70 18.97 -12.70
CA LEU A 315 -14.60 19.25 -11.76
C LEU A 315 -14.14 20.71 -11.85
N ARG A 316 -14.07 21.27 -13.06
CA ARG A 316 -13.65 22.66 -13.29
C ARG A 316 -14.67 23.67 -12.78
N GLU A 317 -15.93 23.52 -13.17
CA GLU A 317 -16.99 24.50 -12.92
C GLU A 317 -17.54 24.42 -11.50
N ASP A 318 -17.76 23.21 -10.97
CA ASP A 318 -18.44 23.02 -9.68
C ASP A 318 -17.46 22.92 -8.51
N HIS A 319 -16.21 22.54 -8.78
CA HIS A 319 -15.21 22.23 -7.75
C HIS A 319 -13.91 23.01 -7.88
N GLY A 320 -13.71 23.77 -8.95
CA GLY A 320 -12.49 24.56 -9.19
C GLY A 320 -11.25 23.73 -9.55
N GLY A 321 -11.40 22.42 -9.75
CA GLY A 321 -10.31 21.49 -10.03
C GLY A 321 -10.49 20.13 -9.35
N VAL A 322 -9.48 19.26 -9.50
CA VAL A 322 -9.38 17.97 -8.83
C VAL A 322 -7.96 17.74 -8.33
N ASP A 323 -7.83 17.33 -7.07
CA ASP A 323 -6.55 16.94 -6.49
C ASP A 323 -6.30 15.43 -6.64
N ILE A 324 -7.35 14.61 -6.56
CA ILE A 324 -7.21 13.15 -6.47
C ILE A 324 -8.11 12.47 -7.50
N VAL A 325 -7.56 11.57 -8.30
CA VAL A 325 -8.27 10.81 -9.31
C VAL A 325 -8.05 9.32 -9.08
N VAL A 326 -9.13 8.61 -8.75
CA VAL A 326 -9.10 7.15 -8.54
C VAL A 326 -9.85 6.43 -9.66
N HIS A 327 -9.09 5.82 -10.55
CA HIS A 327 -9.59 4.96 -11.63
C HIS A 327 -9.89 3.56 -11.10
N ASN A 328 -11.01 3.41 -10.40
CA ASN A 328 -11.44 2.14 -9.80
C ASN A 328 -12.45 1.35 -10.66
N ALA A 329 -13.19 2.02 -11.56
CA ALA A 329 -14.12 1.35 -12.46
C ALA A 329 -13.42 0.23 -13.25
N GLY A 330 -14.09 -0.92 -13.37
CA GLY A 330 -13.56 -2.04 -14.12
C GLY A 330 -14.50 -3.24 -14.16
N ILE A 331 -14.35 -4.05 -15.20
CA ILE A 331 -15.16 -5.26 -15.42
C ILE A 331 -14.30 -6.47 -15.76
N THR A 332 -14.91 -7.65 -15.67
CA THR A 332 -14.36 -8.90 -16.20
C THR A 332 -15.36 -9.55 -17.17
N ARG A 333 -14.83 -10.22 -18.19
CA ARG A 333 -15.58 -11.07 -19.15
C ARG A 333 -14.77 -12.33 -19.40
N ASP A 334 -14.78 -13.19 -18.39
CA ASP A 334 -13.90 -14.35 -18.33
C ASP A 334 -14.34 -15.41 -19.36
N LYS A 335 -13.43 -15.75 -20.27
CA LYS A 335 -13.60 -16.80 -21.28
C LYS A 335 -12.24 -17.24 -21.78
N THR A 336 -12.07 -18.53 -22.10
CA THR A 336 -10.87 -18.98 -22.80
C THR A 336 -10.78 -18.25 -24.15
N LEU A 337 -9.57 -17.86 -24.59
CA LEU A 337 -9.39 -17.08 -25.82
C LEU A 337 -10.09 -17.73 -27.03
N ALA A 338 -9.98 -19.06 -27.18
CA ALA A 338 -10.63 -19.83 -28.24
C ALA A 338 -12.17 -19.76 -28.25
N ARG A 339 -12.80 -19.26 -27.19
CA ARG A 339 -14.26 -19.14 -27.05
C ARG A 339 -14.70 -17.70 -26.76
N MET A 340 -13.78 -16.75 -26.74
CA MET A 340 -14.06 -15.36 -26.44
C MET A 340 -14.62 -14.68 -27.68
N SER A 341 -15.76 -13.99 -27.53
CA SER A 341 -16.30 -13.18 -28.62
C SER A 341 -15.55 -11.84 -28.72
N PRO A 342 -15.51 -11.20 -29.90
CA PRO A 342 -14.94 -9.87 -30.06
C PRO A 342 -15.54 -8.84 -29.08
N GLU A 343 -16.85 -8.88 -28.84
CA GLU A 343 -17.54 -7.92 -27.99
C GLU A 343 -17.08 -8.03 -26.52
N HIS A 344 -16.81 -9.25 -26.03
CA HIS A 344 -16.24 -9.46 -24.70
C HIS A 344 -14.80 -8.96 -24.59
N TRP A 345 -14.03 -9.05 -25.68
CA TRP A 345 -12.69 -8.48 -25.74
C TRP A 345 -12.77 -6.95 -25.69
N ASP A 346 -13.52 -6.35 -26.61
CA ASP A 346 -13.62 -4.90 -26.77
C ASP A 346 -14.23 -4.22 -25.53
N GLN A 347 -15.24 -4.81 -24.90
CA GLN A 347 -15.87 -4.24 -23.71
C GLN A 347 -14.88 -4.13 -22.54
N VAL A 348 -14.01 -5.14 -22.36
CA VAL A 348 -13.00 -5.13 -21.29
C VAL A 348 -11.93 -4.08 -21.57
N PHE A 349 -11.46 -3.94 -22.82
CA PHE A 349 -10.51 -2.90 -23.20
C PHE A 349 -11.09 -1.49 -23.09
N SER A 350 -12.32 -1.30 -23.54
CA SER A 350 -13.01 -0.01 -23.52
C SER A 350 -13.06 0.57 -22.11
N ILE A 351 -13.42 -0.25 -21.11
CA ILE A 351 -13.57 0.18 -19.73
C ILE A 351 -12.24 0.15 -18.96
N ASN A 352 -11.48 -0.94 -19.04
CA ASN A 352 -10.36 -1.15 -18.11
C ASN A 352 -9.05 -0.48 -18.54
N LEU A 353 -8.99 0.10 -19.74
CA LEU A 353 -7.80 0.78 -20.26
C LEU A 353 -8.13 2.05 -21.05
N ASN A 354 -8.98 1.96 -22.08
CA ASN A 354 -9.24 3.10 -22.97
C ASN A 354 -9.93 4.25 -22.23
N ALA A 355 -10.93 3.95 -21.40
CA ALA A 355 -11.60 4.96 -20.56
C ALA A 355 -10.63 5.67 -19.62
N ILE A 356 -9.69 4.93 -19.01
CA ILE A 356 -8.67 5.50 -18.11
C ILE A 356 -7.81 6.51 -18.85
N ALA A 357 -7.32 6.16 -20.05
CA ALA A 357 -6.53 7.06 -20.87
C ALA A 357 -7.33 8.31 -21.26
N ARG A 358 -8.51 8.15 -21.88
CA ARG A 358 -9.33 9.29 -22.34
C ARG A 358 -9.73 10.25 -21.22
N ILE A 359 -10.12 9.71 -20.06
CA ILE A 359 -10.47 10.55 -18.89
C ILE A 359 -9.23 11.29 -18.42
N THR A 360 -8.10 10.60 -18.26
CA THR A 360 -6.86 11.23 -17.77
C THR A 360 -6.36 12.29 -18.75
N ASP A 361 -6.37 12.03 -20.06
CA ASP A 361 -5.98 13.00 -21.09
C ASP A 361 -6.80 14.29 -20.98
N ALA A 362 -8.12 14.20 -20.75
CA ALA A 362 -8.98 15.35 -20.52
C ALA A 362 -8.68 16.08 -19.19
N LEU A 363 -8.20 15.36 -18.17
CA LEU A 363 -7.86 15.93 -16.87
C LEU A 363 -6.51 16.65 -16.89
N ILE A 364 -5.54 16.17 -17.68
CA ILE A 364 -4.16 16.70 -17.73
C ILE A 364 -3.90 17.66 -18.89
N ALA A 365 -4.87 17.87 -19.79
CA ALA A 365 -4.78 18.86 -20.85
C ALA A 365 -4.43 20.26 -20.30
N ASP A 366 -3.96 21.16 -21.15
CA ASP A 366 -3.55 22.52 -20.74
C ASP A 366 -4.65 23.30 -20.00
N ASP A 367 -5.93 23.07 -20.34
CA ASP A 367 -7.08 23.63 -19.61
C ASP A 367 -7.75 22.61 -18.66
N GLY A 368 -7.15 21.43 -18.49
CA GLY A 368 -7.65 20.33 -17.68
C GLY A 368 -7.74 20.67 -16.19
N PRO A 369 -8.71 20.11 -15.45
CA PRO A 369 -8.93 20.44 -14.04
C PRO A 369 -7.98 19.74 -13.06
N LEU A 370 -7.06 18.86 -13.50
CA LEU A 370 -6.10 18.25 -12.56
C LEU A 370 -5.18 19.35 -12.02
N LEU A 371 -5.15 19.50 -10.70
CA LEU A 371 -4.30 20.47 -10.02
C LEU A 371 -2.87 19.93 -9.88
N ASP A 372 -1.92 20.86 -9.71
CA ASP A 372 -0.56 20.52 -9.29
C ASP A 372 -0.56 19.88 -7.89
N ASP A 373 0.47 19.12 -7.58
CA ASP A 373 0.51 18.19 -6.44
C ASP A 373 -0.65 17.18 -6.43
N GLY A 374 -1.25 16.94 -7.59
CA GLY A 374 -2.34 15.97 -7.76
C GLY A 374 -1.91 14.52 -7.52
N ARG A 375 -2.90 13.62 -7.47
CA ARG A 375 -2.75 12.20 -7.16
C ARG A 375 -3.57 11.37 -8.12
N VAL A 376 -2.93 10.58 -8.98
CA VAL A 376 -3.62 9.66 -9.89
C VAL A 376 -3.37 8.23 -9.43
N ILE A 377 -4.42 7.53 -9.00
CA ILE A 377 -4.35 6.15 -8.54
C ILE A 377 -5.20 5.25 -9.44
N VAL A 378 -4.58 4.23 -10.02
CA VAL A 378 -5.22 3.35 -11.00
C VAL A 378 -5.29 1.90 -10.51
N LEU A 379 -6.45 1.27 -10.64
CA LEU A 379 -6.64 -0.12 -10.22
C LEU A 379 -6.17 -1.09 -11.32
N SER A 380 -5.01 -1.71 -11.10
CA SER A 380 -4.52 -2.88 -11.83
C SER A 380 -5.11 -4.19 -11.22
N SER A 381 -4.38 -5.31 -11.26
CA SER A 381 -4.75 -6.61 -10.68
C SER A 381 -3.54 -7.54 -10.63
N ILE A 382 -3.55 -8.51 -9.70
CA ILE A 382 -2.60 -9.62 -9.74
C ILE A 382 -2.66 -10.41 -11.06
N ALA A 383 -3.83 -10.45 -11.72
CA ALA A 383 -3.96 -11.09 -13.03
C ALA A 383 -3.19 -10.33 -14.13
N GLY A 384 -3.02 -9.01 -13.99
CA GLY A 384 -2.18 -8.21 -14.90
C GLY A 384 -0.68 -8.46 -14.70
N VAL A 385 -0.29 -8.99 -13.54
CA VAL A 385 1.10 -9.31 -13.21
C VAL A 385 1.45 -10.75 -13.63
N ALA A 386 0.61 -11.71 -13.25
CA ALA A 386 0.91 -13.12 -13.40
C ALA A 386 0.14 -13.83 -14.54
N GLY A 387 -0.83 -13.15 -15.15
CA GLY A 387 -1.84 -13.80 -15.98
C GLY A 387 -2.86 -14.60 -15.16
N ASN A 388 -3.94 -15.02 -15.82
CA ASN A 388 -4.92 -15.95 -15.24
C ASN A 388 -5.71 -16.67 -16.35
N LEU A 389 -6.09 -17.92 -16.10
CA LEU A 389 -6.84 -18.73 -17.08
C LEU A 389 -8.18 -18.06 -17.39
N GLY A 390 -8.49 -17.92 -18.68
CA GLY A 390 -9.75 -17.32 -19.14
C GLY A 390 -9.79 -15.79 -19.03
N GLN A 391 -8.67 -15.14 -18.73
CA GLN A 391 -8.57 -13.69 -18.54
C GLN A 391 -7.56 -13.05 -19.48
N THR A 392 -7.41 -13.55 -20.72
CA THR A 392 -6.45 -12.98 -21.69
C THR A 392 -6.75 -11.50 -22.00
N ASN A 393 -8.03 -11.12 -22.11
CA ASN A 393 -8.46 -9.72 -22.22
C ASN A 393 -8.16 -8.93 -20.93
N TYR A 394 -8.62 -9.42 -19.78
CA TYR A 394 -8.51 -8.70 -18.51
C TYR A 394 -7.06 -8.52 -18.08
N ALA A 395 -6.26 -9.59 -18.09
CA ALA A 395 -4.83 -9.54 -17.79
C ALA A 395 -4.09 -8.57 -18.73
N ALA A 396 -4.39 -8.58 -20.03
CA ALA A 396 -3.81 -7.62 -20.98
C ALA A 396 -4.13 -6.17 -20.59
N THR A 397 -5.39 -5.85 -20.25
CA THR A 397 -5.74 -4.48 -19.81
C THR A 397 -5.04 -4.07 -18.51
N LYS A 398 -4.97 -4.97 -17.53
CA LYS A 398 -4.38 -4.66 -16.22
C LYS A 398 -2.84 -4.60 -16.26
N ALA A 399 -2.20 -5.34 -17.16
CA ALA A 399 -0.79 -5.15 -17.51
C ALA A 399 -0.58 -3.81 -18.26
N GLY A 400 -1.46 -3.48 -19.21
CA GLY A 400 -1.46 -2.21 -19.93
C GLY A 400 -1.53 -1.00 -18.99
N VAL A 401 -2.38 -1.06 -17.97
CA VAL A 401 -2.48 -0.05 -16.91
C VAL A 401 -1.14 0.14 -16.16
N ILE A 402 -0.40 -0.94 -15.90
CA ILE A 402 0.92 -0.84 -15.24
C ILE A 402 1.90 -0.06 -16.12
N GLY A 403 1.94 -0.35 -17.42
CA GLY A 403 2.75 0.40 -18.38
C GLY A 403 2.32 1.86 -18.49
N TYR A 404 1.00 2.10 -18.55
CA TYR A 404 0.40 3.43 -18.60
C TYR A 404 0.80 4.28 -17.39
N VAL A 405 0.66 3.74 -16.17
CA VAL A 405 1.00 4.44 -14.92
C VAL A 405 2.48 4.85 -14.88
N ARG A 406 3.39 3.95 -15.29
CA ARG A 406 4.83 4.25 -15.31
C ARG A 406 5.14 5.38 -16.28
N ARG A 407 4.59 5.33 -17.49
CA ARG A 407 4.83 6.37 -18.50
C ARG A 407 4.20 7.70 -18.11
N LEU A 408 3.01 7.69 -17.54
CA LEU A 408 2.32 8.90 -17.09
C LEU A 408 3.02 9.56 -15.90
N ALA A 409 3.60 8.77 -14.99
CA ALA A 409 4.43 9.31 -13.92
C ALA A 409 5.59 10.14 -14.47
N ASP A 410 6.24 9.70 -15.55
CA ASP A 410 7.31 10.45 -16.20
C ASP A 410 6.82 11.73 -16.92
N GLU A 411 5.58 11.73 -17.39
CA GLU A 411 5.00 12.90 -18.08
C GLU A 411 4.65 14.03 -17.12
N LEU A 412 4.31 13.69 -15.87
CA LEU A 412 3.85 14.64 -14.86
C LEU A 412 4.94 15.04 -13.86
N ASP A 413 6.20 14.70 -14.14
CA ASP A 413 7.38 14.84 -13.26
C ASP A 413 7.70 16.30 -12.86
N GLY A 414 7.08 17.31 -13.48
CA GLY A 414 7.27 18.73 -13.15
C GLY A 414 6.11 19.39 -12.41
N ARG A 415 5.00 18.67 -12.20
CA ARG A 415 3.76 19.23 -11.64
C ARG A 415 3.53 18.82 -10.18
N GLY A 416 4.49 18.14 -9.57
CA GLY A 416 4.33 17.52 -8.24
C GLY A 416 3.28 16.39 -8.20
N VAL A 417 2.73 16.00 -9.35
CA VAL A 417 1.68 14.98 -9.43
C VAL A 417 2.31 13.59 -9.29
N THR A 418 1.72 12.76 -8.42
CA THR A 418 2.11 11.35 -8.31
C THR A 418 1.13 10.46 -9.08
N VAL A 419 1.65 9.42 -9.74
CA VAL A 419 0.83 8.44 -10.47
C VAL A 419 1.19 7.04 -10.02
N ASN A 420 0.24 6.28 -9.49
CA ASN A 420 0.50 4.97 -8.92
C ASN A 420 -0.59 3.95 -9.27
N ALA A 421 -0.21 2.68 -9.31
CA ALA A 421 -1.14 1.58 -9.51
C ALA A 421 -1.29 0.76 -8.22
N ILE A 422 -2.53 0.36 -7.92
CA ILE A 422 -2.81 -0.70 -6.94
C ILE A 422 -3.13 -1.99 -7.70
N ALA A 423 -2.49 -3.10 -7.34
CA ALA A 423 -2.77 -4.43 -7.89
C ALA A 423 -3.42 -5.33 -6.82
N PRO A 424 -4.76 -5.34 -6.70
CA PRO A 424 -5.44 -6.18 -5.73
C PRO A 424 -5.17 -7.68 -5.96
N GLY A 425 -5.05 -8.41 -4.85
CA GLY A 425 -5.11 -9.88 -4.83
C GLY A 425 -6.56 -10.38 -4.66
N PHE A 426 -6.74 -11.45 -3.89
CA PHE A 426 -8.08 -11.94 -3.54
C PHE A 426 -8.72 -11.03 -2.48
N ILE A 427 -9.75 -10.28 -2.87
CA ILE A 427 -10.49 -9.34 -2.00
C ILE A 427 -11.95 -9.76 -1.87
N GLU A 428 -12.45 -9.86 -0.63
CA GLU A 428 -13.83 -10.23 -0.30
C GLU A 428 -14.82 -9.18 -0.82
N THR A 429 -15.35 -9.43 -2.02
CA THR A 429 -16.31 -8.57 -2.72
C THR A 429 -17.48 -9.39 -3.25
N ARG A 430 -18.53 -8.71 -3.73
CA ARG A 430 -19.62 -9.37 -4.47
C ARG A 430 -19.10 -10.13 -5.71
N LEU A 431 -18.06 -9.63 -6.38
CA LEU A 431 -17.44 -10.32 -7.53
C LEU A 431 -16.85 -11.67 -7.11
N THR A 432 -16.06 -11.70 -6.04
CA THR A 432 -15.50 -12.97 -5.53
C THR A 432 -16.58 -13.90 -4.96
N ALA A 433 -17.75 -13.39 -4.57
CA ALA A 433 -18.87 -14.19 -4.09
C ALA A 433 -19.42 -15.15 -5.16
N ALA A 434 -19.36 -14.74 -6.43
CA ALA A 434 -19.83 -15.53 -7.56
C ALA A 434 -18.91 -16.70 -7.93
N ILE A 435 -17.68 -16.72 -7.40
CA ILE A 435 -16.72 -17.81 -7.62
C ILE A 435 -17.21 -19.07 -6.88
N PRO A 436 -17.17 -20.26 -7.53
CA PRO A 436 -17.50 -21.53 -6.89
C PRO A 436 -16.76 -21.73 -5.57
N VAL A 437 -17.46 -22.23 -4.55
CA VAL A 437 -17.01 -22.24 -3.14
C VAL A 437 -15.60 -22.82 -2.96
N MET A 438 -15.31 -23.98 -3.58
CA MET A 438 -14.01 -24.64 -3.45
C MET A 438 -12.87 -23.83 -4.06
N ILE A 439 -13.05 -23.31 -5.28
CA ILE A 439 -12.05 -22.46 -5.97
C ILE A 439 -11.82 -21.18 -5.18
N ARG A 440 -12.91 -20.59 -4.67
CA ARG A 440 -12.88 -19.39 -3.84
C ARG A 440 -12.10 -19.60 -2.55
N GLU A 441 -12.29 -20.73 -1.87
CA GLU A 441 -11.58 -21.05 -0.65
C GLU A 441 -10.09 -21.28 -0.90
N VAL A 442 -9.72 -21.98 -1.97
CA VAL A 442 -8.31 -22.13 -2.35
C VAL A 442 -7.69 -20.75 -2.63
N GLY A 443 -8.30 -19.92 -3.47
CA GLY A 443 -7.80 -18.57 -3.77
C GLY A 443 -7.67 -17.68 -2.52
N ARG A 444 -8.61 -17.77 -1.59
CA ARG A 444 -8.59 -17.08 -0.29
C ARG A 444 -7.39 -17.48 0.57
N ARG A 445 -6.89 -18.71 0.46
CA ARG A 445 -5.77 -19.23 1.27
C ARG A 445 -4.41 -19.15 0.59
N LEU A 446 -4.34 -18.88 -0.72
CA LEU A 446 -3.10 -18.78 -1.49
C LEU A 446 -2.34 -17.46 -1.28
N SER A 447 -2.07 -17.14 -0.02
CA SER A 447 -1.28 -15.99 0.39
C SER A 447 -0.60 -16.27 1.73
N SER A 448 0.45 -15.50 2.05
CA SER A 448 1.18 -15.68 3.31
C SER A 448 0.32 -15.39 4.54
N LEU A 449 -0.70 -14.53 4.40
CA LEU A 449 -1.66 -14.20 5.47
C LEU A 449 -2.83 -15.20 5.59
N GLY A 450 -2.92 -16.18 4.67
CA GLY A 450 -3.88 -17.28 4.72
C GLY A 450 -5.35 -16.87 4.73
N GLN A 451 -5.69 -15.66 4.26
CA GLN A 451 -7.06 -15.13 4.21
C GLN A 451 -7.22 -14.14 3.06
N GLY A 452 -8.47 -13.85 2.68
CA GLY A 452 -8.81 -12.80 1.73
C GLY A 452 -8.73 -11.41 2.35
N GLY A 453 -8.38 -10.42 1.52
CA GLY A 453 -8.39 -9.02 1.90
C GLY A 453 -9.80 -8.44 1.93
N LEU A 454 -9.97 -7.25 2.47
CA LEU A 454 -11.23 -6.51 2.50
C LEU A 454 -11.16 -5.31 1.54
N PRO A 455 -12.30 -4.81 1.04
CA PRO A 455 -12.33 -3.56 0.27
C PRO A 455 -11.63 -2.39 0.98
N ARG A 456 -11.71 -2.35 2.32
CA ARG A 456 -10.99 -1.40 3.16
C ARG A 456 -9.47 -1.49 3.01
N ASP A 457 -8.90 -2.68 2.82
CA ASP A 457 -7.44 -2.83 2.67
C ASP A 457 -6.96 -2.15 1.36
N ILE A 458 -7.78 -2.19 0.31
CA ILE A 458 -7.51 -1.45 -0.94
C ILE A 458 -7.72 0.05 -0.73
N GLY A 459 -8.82 0.42 -0.08
CA GLY A 459 -9.15 1.83 0.18
C GLY A 459 -8.13 2.53 1.08
N ASP A 460 -7.60 1.86 2.11
CA ASP A 460 -6.54 2.39 2.98
C ASP A 460 -5.24 2.62 2.19
N ALA A 461 -4.90 1.73 1.25
CA ALA A 461 -3.74 1.90 0.36
C ALA A 461 -3.93 3.07 -0.63
N ILE A 462 -5.10 3.19 -1.24
CA ILE A 462 -5.43 4.31 -2.14
C ILE A 462 -5.41 5.64 -1.36
N THR A 463 -6.01 5.67 -0.18
CA THR A 463 -6.07 6.86 0.67
C THR A 463 -4.66 7.30 1.06
N PHE A 464 -3.78 6.36 1.45
CA PHE A 464 -2.36 6.66 1.71
C PHE A 464 -1.66 7.28 0.50
N LEU A 465 -1.79 6.68 -0.69
CA LEU A 465 -1.21 7.20 -1.93
C LEU A 465 -1.81 8.55 -2.37
N ALA A 466 -2.97 8.93 -1.82
CA ALA A 466 -3.58 10.23 -2.06
C ALA A 466 -3.09 11.31 -1.08
N THR A 467 -2.33 10.96 -0.02
CA THR A 467 -1.88 11.94 0.98
C THR A 467 -0.62 12.72 0.55
N PRO A 468 -0.35 13.89 1.15
CA PRO A 468 0.94 14.55 1.04
C PRO A 468 2.11 13.66 1.50
N GLY A 469 1.88 12.80 2.50
CA GLY A 469 2.89 11.87 3.02
C GLY A 469 3.39 10.84 2.01
N SER A 470 2.73 10.66 0.86
CA SER A 470 3.17 9.76 -0.21
C SER A 470 3.83 10.48 -1.39
N GLN A 471 4.24 11.75 -1.25
CA GLN A 471 4.81 12.54 -2.35
C GLN A 471 5.96 11.81 -3.07
N GLY A 472 6.87 11.18 -2.32
CA GLY A 472 7.99 10.42 -2.91
C GLY A 472 7.62 9.10 -3.60
N LEU A 473 6.33 8.75 -3.70
CA LEU A 473 5.87 7.52 -4.35
C LEU A 473 5.18 7.88 -5.68
N THR A 474 5.89 7.73 -6.80
CA THR A 474 5.33 7.85 -8.15
C THR A 474 5.84 6.72 -9.05
N GLY A 475 5.05 6.32 -10.05
CA GLY A 475 5.33 5.17 -10.92
C GLY A 475 5.27 3.81 -10.24
N ASN A 476 4.80 3.73 -8.98
CA ASN A 476 4.79 2.50 -8.20
C ASN A 476 3.61 1.59 -8.58
N VAL A 477 3.82 0.27 -8.46
CA VAL A 477 2.76 -0.74 -8.57
C VAL A 477 2.69 -1.51 -7.26
N LEU A 478 1.74 -1.17 -6.40
CA LEU A 478 1.60 -1.75 -5.08
C LEU A 478 0.60 -2.90 -5.08
N ARG A 479 1.05 -4.13 -4.81
CA ARG A 479 0.11 -5.25 -4.66
C ARG A 479 -0.47 -5.30 -3.25
N VAL A 480 -1.78 -5.14 -3.14
CA VAL A 480 -2.52 -5.34 -1.89
C VAL A 480 -3.11 -6.76 -1.92
N CYS A 481 -2.30 -7.73 -1.54
CA CYS A 481 -2.56 -9.14 -1.82
C CYS A 481 -2.24 -10.13 -0.69
N GLY A 482 -1.86 -9.63 0.50
CA GLY A 482 -1.42 -10.48 1.62
C GLY A 482 -0.23 -11.37 1.28
N GLN A 483 0.61 -10.93 0.34
CA GLN A 483 1.69 -11.71 -0.27
C GLN A 483 1.18 -13.01 -0.91
N SER A 484 0.29 -12.85 -1.89
CA SER A 484 -0.19 -13.94 -2.75
C SER A 484 0.98 -14.70 -3.37
N PHE A 485 0.85 -16.02 -3.48
CA PHE A 485 1.87 -16.89 -4.08
C PHE A 485 1.93 -16.77 -5.61
N VAL A 486 0.91 -16.15 -6.20
CA VAL A 486 0.85 -15.82 -7.62
C VAL A 486 1.63 -14.52 -7.88
N GLY A 487 2.45 -14.46 -8.92
CA GLY A 487 3.27 -13.31 -9.28
C GLY A 487 4.18 -13.58 -10.48
N SER A 488 4.88 -12.53 -10.93
CA SER A 488 5.96 -12.56 -11.93
C SER A 488 7.26 -12.05 -11.31
#